data_AF-A0A972J2H3-F1
#
_entry.id   AF-A0A972J2H3-F1
#
_cell.length_a   1.000
_cell.length_b   1.000
_cell.length_c   1.000
_cell.angle_alpha   90.00
_cell.angle_beta   90.00
_cell.angle_gamma   90.00
#
_symmetry.space_group_name_H-M   'P 1'
#
loop_
_entity.id
_entity.type
_entity.pdbx_description
1 polymer ?
#
loop_
_entity_poly.entity_id
_entity_poly.type
_entity_poly.pdbx_seq_one_letter_code
_entity_poly.pdbx_strand_id
1 'polypeptide(L)' 'MGYLLKWANENGRETFDFMRGNEDYKYKFGALDRFVMRASLEF' A
#
# COMPACT_ATOMS: atom_id res chain seq x y z
N MET A 1 3.66 2.51 -11.96
CA MET A 1 3.29 3.01 -10.62
C MET A 1 3.01 4.51 -10.56
N GLY A 2 3.84 5.39 -11.14
CA GLY A 2 3.60 6.85 -11.05
C GLY A 2 2.23 7.34 -11.54
N TYR A 3 1.66 6.73 -12.58
CA TYR A 3 0.33 7.08 -13.10
C TYR A 3 -0.80 6.85 -12.08
N LEU A 4 -0.75 5.75 -11.33
CA LEU A 4 -1.77 5.41 -10.33
C LEU A 4 -1.71 6.37 -9.13
N LEU A 5 -0.51 6.78 -8.72
CA LEU A 5 -0.33 7.77 -7.67
C LEU A 5 -0.86 9.15 -8.09
N LYS A 6 -0.58 9.57 -9.33
CA LYS A 6 -1.14 10.81 -9.91
C LYS A 6 -2.66 10.78 -9.93
N TRP A 7 -3.24 9.68 -10.42
CA TRP A 7 -4.68 9.49 -10.44
C TRP A 7 -5.29 9.54 -9.04
N ALA A 8 -4.66 8.91 -8.05
CA ALA A 8 -5.10 8.93 -6.66
C ALA A 8 -5.16 10.36 -6.11
N ASN A 9 -4.13 11.18 -6.40
CA ASN A 9 -4.10 12.60 -6.03
C ASN A 9 -5.21 13.39 -6.73
N GLU A 10 -5.38 13.21 -8.05
CA GLU A 10 -6.42 13.90 -8.85
C GLU A 10 -7.84 13.54 -8.39
N ASN A 11 -8.03 12.36 -7.80
CA ASN A 11 -9.31 11.90 -7.28
C ASN A 11 -9.45 12.08 -5.75
N GLY A 12 -8.55 12.84 -5.12
CA GLY A 12 -8.63 13.18 -3.70
C GLY A 12 -8.56 11.96 -2.77
N ARG A 13 -7.82 10.90 -3.13
CA ARG A 13 -7.63 9.74 -2.28
C ARG A 13 -6.64 10.05 -1.16
N GLU A 14 -7.02 9.74 0.08
CA GLU A 14 -6.18 9.98 1.25
C GLU A 14 -5.08 8.92 1.43
N THR A 15 -5.30 7.72 0.88
CA THR A 15 -4.40 6.57 1.04
C THR A 15 -4.17 5.85 -0.27
N PHE A 16 -2.93 5.41 -0.51
CA PHE A 16 -2.54 4.60 -1.66
C PHE A 16 -1.82 3.33 -1.18
N ASP A 17 -2.31 2.16 -1.57
CA ASP A 17 -1.69 0.87 -1.24
C ASP A 17 -0.69 0.48 -2.34
N PHE A 18 0.59 0.39 -1.99
CA PHE A 18 1.68 0.01 -2.91
C PHE A 18 1.72 -1.48 -3.23
N MET A 19 0.69 -2.24 -2.83
CA MET A 19 0.64 -3.69 -2.86
C MET A 19 1.71 -4.32 -1.96
N ARG A 20 1.52 -5.61 -1.66
CA ARG A 20 2.44 -6.40 -0.84
C ARG A 20 3.83 -6.47 -1.48
N GLY A 21 4.87 -6.50 -0.65
CA GLY A 21 6.26 -6.55 -1.08
C GLY A 21 7.12 -5.55 -0.31
N ASN A 22 8.44 -5.72 -0.40
CA ASN A 22 9.43 -4.93 0.35
C ASN A 22 10.33 -4.11 -0.59
N GLU A 23 9.76 -3.59 -1.68
CA GLU A 23 10.52 -2.80 -2.65
C GLU A 23 10.87 -1.42 -2.09
N ASP A 24 12.18 -1.11 -2.05
CA ASP A 24 12.76 0.11 -1.46
C ASP A 24 12.09 1.41 -1.92
N TYR A 25 11.68 1.49 -3.19
CA TYR A 25 11.03 2.69 -3.73
C TYR A 25 9.72 3.04 -3.03
N LYS A 26 9.01 2.07 -2.45
CA LYS A 26 7.73 2.30 -1.75
C LYS A 26 7.93 3.18 -0.52
N TYR A 27 9.00 2.94 0.23
CA TYR A 27 9.34 3.73 1.43
C TYR A 27 9.80 5.15 1.08
N LYS A 28 10.43 5.34 -0.09
CA LYS A 28 10.76 6.68 -0.61
C LYS A 28 9.51 7.53 -0.87
N PHE A 29 8.36 6.89 -1.12
CA PHE A 29 7.06 7.55 -1.24
C PHE A 29 6.27 7.58 0.08
N GLY A 30 6.87 7.20 1.22
CA GLY A 30 6.23 7.22 2.53
C GLY A 30 5.37 6.00 2.85
N ALA A 31 5.53 4.89 2.12
CA ALA A 31 4.82 3.64 2.44
C ALA A 31 5.19 3.15 3.85
N LEU A 32 4.21 2.58 4.53
CA LEU A 32 4.35 1.96 5.85
C LEU A 32 3.96 0.49 5.75
N ASP A 33 4.67 -0.36 6.49
CA ASP A 33 4.31 -1.77 6.59
C ASP A 33 2.92 -1.94 7.21
N ARG A 34 2.08 -2.71 6.51
CA ARG A 34 0.76 -3.10 6.99
C ARG A 34 0.68 -4.60 6.99
N PHE A 35 0.57 -5.23 8.15
CA PHE A 35 0.39 -6.69 8.26
C PHE A 35 -1.10 -7.03 8.23
N VAL A 36 -1.51 -8.02 7.42
CA VAL A 36 -2.87 -8.58 7.53
C VAL A 36 -2.92 -9.42 8.79
N MET A 37 -3.98 -9.32 9.59
CA MET A 37 -4.17 -10.24 10.71
C MET A 37 -4.31 -11.69 10.19
N ARG A 38 -3.59 -12.60 10.84
CA ARG A 38 -3.65 -14.05 10.59
C ARG A 38 -4.84 -14.63 11.36
N ALA A 39 -5.73 -15.35 10.66
CA ALA A 39 -6.81 -16.10 11.28
C ALA A 39 -6.32 -17.47 11.78
N SER A 40 -6.88 -17.91 12.91
CA SER A 40 -6.74 -19.28 13.40
C SER A 40 -7.86 -20.14 12.78
N LEU A 41 -7.48 -21.26 12.15
CA LEU A 41 -8.41 -22.29 11.71
C LEU A 41 -8.51 -23.31 12.85
N GLU A 42 -9.61 -23.26 13.60
CA GLU A 42 -9.98 -24.31 14.54
C GLU A 42 -10.83 -25.36 13.80
N PHE A 43 -10.49 -26.64 13.99
CA PHE A 43 -11.19 -27.80 13.45
C PHE A 43 -11.79 -28.61 14.60
#